data_AF-A0AAW1EVC2-F1
#
_entry.id   AF-A0AAW1EVC2-F1
#
_cell.length_a   1.000
_cell.length_b   1.000
_cell.length_c   1.000
_cell.angle_alpha   90.00
_cell.angle_beta   90.00
_cell.angle_gamma   90.00
#
_symmetry.space_group_name_H-M   'P 1'
#
loop_
_entity.id
_entity.type
_entity.pdbx_description
1 polymer ?
#
loop_
_entity_poly.entity_id
_entity_poly.type
_entity_poly.pdbx_seq_one_letter_code
_entity_poly.pdbx_strand_id
1 'polypeptide(L)'
;MSTMVTEHIVTEVGESFYTIKVGGTRDPTGRENISIVVRFINELYEPTERLLTIATADQGDAATLTDTIVEELSKAGLSPRRIISQVYDGASLMAGKHGGVQKRLQEKLQRDIPYVHCFNHQLHLVVSHALAAEQAVSFDDLVTLLKEIDSWRTYGADVRVEAAGLLRTMSEPSFRFIAEMVHSILSYLDPPNTMLQSEDMDLLTAFEKDLTKKFRSEWRDTVLRRFHSVAHRRLPLY
;
A
#
# COMPACT_ATOMS: atom_id res chain seq x y z
N MET A 1 3.55 18.52 -1.44
CA MET A 1 3.36 18.17 -2.87
C MET A 1 3.28 19.47 -3.68
N SER A 2 3.66 19.49 -4.97
CA SER A 2 3.53 20.71 -5.79
C SER A 2 2.06 21.05 -6.01
N THR A 3 1.67 22.32 -5.85
CA THR A 3 0.28 22.79 -6.05
C THR A 3 -0.25 22.42 -7.44
N MET A 4 0.60 22.55 -8.45
CA MET A 4 0.29 22.19 -9.84
C MET A 4 -0.11 20.70 -10.00
N VAL A 5 0.51 19.80 -9.25
CA VAL A 5 0.17 18.36 -9.29
C VAL A 5 -1.19 18.12 -8.63
N THR A 6 -1.43 18.73 -7.48
CA THR A 6 -2.72 18.62 -6.78
C THR A 6 -3.86 19.21 -7.63
N GLU A 7 -3.67 20.38 -8.24
CA GLU A 7 -4.64 21.00 -9.15
C GLU A 7 -4.94 20.12 -10.37
N HIS A 8 -3.92 19.48 -10.95
CA HIS A 8 -4.11 18.54 -12.05
C HIS A 8 -4.93 17.32 -11.62
N ILE A 9 -4.62 16.72 -10.46
CA ILE A 9 -5.39 15.59 -9.91
C ILE A 9 -6.84 16.00 -9.68
N VAL A 10 -7.08 17.18 -9.12
CA VAL A 10 -8.43 17.68 -8.83
C VAL A 10 -9.22 17.91 -10.12
N THR A 11 -8.55 18.42 -11.16
CA THR A 11 -9.14 18.56 -12.50
C THR A 11 -9.48 17.20 -13.10
N GLU A 12 -8.60 16.21 -12.96
CA GLU A 12 -8.80 14.84 -13.44
C GLU A 12 -9.96 14.13 -12.73
N VAL A 13 -10.11 14.35 -11.42
CA VAL A 13 -11.26 13.86 -10.64
C VAL A 13 -12.54 14.56 -11.08
N GLY A 14 -12.48 15.89 -11.25
CA GLY A 14 -13.61 16.73 -11.61
C GLY A 14 -14.81 16.51 -10.70
N GLU A 15 -15.98 16.30 -11.32
CA GLU A 15 -17.23 15.99 -10.64
C GLU A 15 -17.51 14.48 -10.55
N SER A 16 -16.46 13.65 -10.46
CA SER A 16 -16.62 12.21 -10.21
C SER A 16 -16.86 11.89 -8.73
N PHE A 17 -17.47 10.75 -8.47
CA PHE A 17 -17.40 10.12 -7.16
C PHE A 17 -16.08 9.35 -7.02
N TYR A 18 -15.56 9.26 -5.80
CA TYR A 18 -14.25 8.65 -5.57
C TYR A 18 -14.19 7.83 -4.28
N THR A 19 -13.24 6.91 -4.26
CA THR A 19 -12.84 6.13 -3.08
C THR A 19 -11.59 6.74 -2.48
N ILE A 20 -11.52 6.79 -1.15
CA ILE A 20 -10.27 7.17 -0.46
C ILE A 20 -9.54 5.92 -0.01
N LYS A 21 -8.23 5.89 -0.22
CA LYS A 21 -7.31 4.91 0.37
C LYS A 21 -6.35 5.66 1.26
N VAL A 22 -6.34 5.36 2.55
CA VAL A 22 -5.46 6.03 3.51
C VAL A 22 -4.56 5.00 4.17
N GLY A 23 -3.26 5.20 4.01
CA GLY A 23 -2.22 4.41 4.66
C GLY A 23 -1.37 5.30 5.56
N GLY A 24 -1.18 4.88 6.81
CA GLY A 24 -0.42 5.61 7.81
C GLY A 24 0.87 4.90 8.21
N THR A 25 1.83 5.66 8.70
CA THR A 25 2.94 5.15 9.49
C THR A 25 3.26 6.11 10.63
N ARG A 26 3.63 5.56 11.78
CA ARG A 26 4.00 6.35 12.94
C ARG A 26 5.48 6.67 12.90
N ASP A 27 5.84 7.95 12.99
CA ASP A 27 7.23 8.35 13.06
C ASP A 27 7.82 8.19 14.48
N PRO A 28 9.16 8.27 14.65
CA PRO A 28 9.81 8.16 15.95
C PRO A 28 9.39 9.24 16.97
N THR A 29 8.82 10.37 16.51
CA THR A 29 8.27 11.42 17.39
C THR A 29 6.87 11.11 17.88
N GLY A 30 6.30 9.98 17.42
CA GLY A 30 5.00 9.49 17.81
C GLY A 30 3.84 10.07 17.01
N ARG A 31 4.11 10.82 15.93
CA ARG A 31 3.10 11.41 15.05
C ARG A 31 2.72 10.44 13.93
N GLU A 32 1.47 10.50 13.50
CA GLU A 32 0.98 9.69 12.40
C GLU A 32 1.16 10.43 11.07
N ASN A 33 1.89 9.82 10.14
CA ASN A 33 2.03 10.33 8.79
C ASN A 33 1.14 9.53 7.87
N ILE A 34 0.08 10.15 7.36
CA ILE A 34 -0.91 9.53 6.48
C ILE A 34 -0.73 9.94 5.03
N SER A 35 -0.77 8.96 4.14
CA SER A 35 -0.90 9.14 2.71
C SER A 35 -2.38 9.08 2.34
N ILE A 36 -2.86 10.03 1.54
CA ILE A 36 -4.23 10.06 1.05
C ILE A 36 -4.20 9.85 -0.45
N VAL A 37 -4.72 8.72 -0.90
CA VAL A 37 -4.87 8.36 -2.31
C VAL A 37 -6.35 8.41 -2.67
N VAL A 38 -6.68 9.01 -3.81
CA VAL A 38 -8.03 9.00 -4.38
C VAL A 38 -8.09 8.02 -5.54
N ARG A 39 -9.13 7.19 -5.57
CA ARG A 39 -9.44 6.27 -6.67
C ARG A 39 -10.78 6.66 -7.30
N PHE A 40 -10.78 6.94 -8.59
CA PHE A 40 -11.95 7.42 -9.33
C PHE A 40 -11.97 6.82 -10.74
N ILE A 41 -13.02 7.12 -11.50
CA ILE A 41 -13.12 6.76 -12.92
C ILE A 41 -12.75 8.00 -13.73
N ASN A 42 -11.73 7.90 -14.58
CA ASN A 42 -11.28 9.01 -15.42
C ASN A 42 -12.21 9.19 -16.64
N GLU A 43 -11.92 10.18 -17.48
CA GLU A 43 -12.69 10.47 -18.70
C GLU A 43 -12.68 9.33 -19.73
N LEU A 44 -11.69 8.43 -19.64
CA LEU A 44 -11.59 7.22 -20.47
C LEU A 44 -12.36 6.03 -19.87
N TYR A 45 -13.12 6.24 -18.79
CA TYR A 45 -13.86 5.22 -18.06
C TYR A 45 -12.98 4.17 -17.36
N GLU A 46 -11.74 4.53 -17.03
CA GLU A 46 -10.77 3.63 -16.40
C GLU A 46 -10.60 3.93 -14.90
N PRO A 47 -10.51 2.88 -14.05
CA PRO A 47 -10.14 3.05 -12.65
C PRO A 47 -8.74 3.67 -12.54
N THR A 48 -8.67 4.87 -11.96
CA THR A 48 -7.45 5.66 -11.81
C THR A 48 -7.19 5.95 -10.35
N GLU A 49 -5.95 5.76 -9.91
CA GLU A 49 -5.49 6.11 -8.55
C GLU A 49 -4.48 7.27 -8.60
N ARG A 50 -4.61 8.24 -7.69
CA ARG A 50 -3.70 9.39 -7.55
C ARG A 50 -3.38 9.64 -6.09
N LEU A 51 -2.09 9.73 -5.76
CA LEU A 51 -1.64 10.22 -4.45
C LEU A 51 -1.94 11.72 -4.38
N LEU A 52 -2.90 12.10 -3.54
CA LEU A 52 -3.35 13.48 -3.40
C LEU A 52 -2.43 14.29 -2.48
N THR A 53 -2.10 13.72 -1.33
CA THR A 53 -1.24 14.38 -0.33
C THR A 53 -0.62 13.36 0.62
N ILE A 54 0.40 13.81 1.34
CA ILE A 54 0.91 13.17 2.55
C ILE A 54 0.80 14.22 3.65
N ALA A 55 0.11 13.88 4.73
CA ALA A 55 -0.17 14.78 5.84
C ALA A 55 0.30 14.16 7.16
N THR A 56 0.75 15.01 8.08
CA THR A 56 1.12 14.60 9.43
C THR A 56 -0.02 14.99 10.37
N ALA A 57 -0.55 14.03 11.10
CA ALA A 57 -1.49 14.24 12.18
C ALA A 57 -0.73 14.33 13.51
N ASP A 58 -0.99 15.40 14.26
CA ASP A 58 -0.33 15.66 15.54
C ASP A 58 -0.69 14.62 16.62
N GLN A 59 -1.85 13.97 16.48
CA GLN A 59 -2.32 12.92 17.37
C GLN A 59 -2.74 11.69 16.55
N GLY A 60 -2.39 10.51 17.07
CA GLY A 60 -2.72 9.22 16.47
C GLY A 60 -4.07 8.67 16.91
N ASP A 61 -5.04 9.52 17.22
CA ASP A 61 -6.41 9.10 17.49
C ASP A 61 -7.30 9.24 16.25
N ALA A 62 -8.38 8.48 16.24
CA ALA A 62 -9.21 8.39 15.05
C ALA A 62 -10.08 9.63 14.81
N ALA A 63 -10.27 10.51 15.80
CA ALA A 63 -10.95 11.79 15.57
C ALA A 63 -10.02 12.73 14.79
N THR A 64 -8.78 12.92 15.27
CA THR A 64 -7.79 13.74 14.57
C THR A 64 -7.52 13.23 13.15
N LEU A 65 -7.32 11.92 12.96
CA LEU A 65 -7.13 11.36 11.63
C LEU A 65 -8.32 11.61 10.69
N THR A 66 -9.55 11.47 11.20
CA THR A 66 -10.76 11.75 10.40
C THR A 66 -10.82 13.22 9.99
N ASP A 67 -10.48 14.13 10.91
CA ASP A 67 -10.46 15.56 10.66
C ASP A 67 -9.39 15.92 9.63
N THR A 68 -8.17 15.42 9.79
CA THR A 68 -7.06 15.61 8.84
C THR A 68 -7.43 15.11 7.43
N ILE A 69 -8.07 13.94 7.31
CA ILE A 69 -8.50 13.41 6.00
C ILE A 69 -9.49 14.37 5.33
N VAL A 70 -10.50 14.82 6.05
CA VAL A 70 -11.55 15.72 5.52
C VAL A 70 -10.99 17.10 5.17
N GLU A 71 -10.11 17.63 6.02
CA GLU A 71 -9.45 18.92 5.81
C GLU A 71 -8.55 18.90 4.58
N GLU A 72 -7.71 17.88 4.44
CA GLU A 72 -6.79 17.79 3.30
C GLU A 72 -7.52 17.56 1.97
N LEU A 73 -8.61 16.80 1.96
CA LEU A 73 -9.48 16.69 0.78
C LEU A 73 -10.09 18.06 0.41
N SER A 74 -10.63 18.76 1.40
CA SER A 74 -11.30 20.06 1.19
C SER A 74 -10.30 21.13 0.75
N LYS A 75 -9.10 21.13 1.34
CA LYS A 75 -7.97 22.00 0.99
C LYS A 75 -7.47 21.77 -0.44
N ALA A 76 -7.49 20.52 -0.90
CA ALA A 76 -7.21 20.21 -2.30
C ALA A 76 -8.34 20.63 -3.25
N GLY A 77 -9.54 20.93 -2.75
CA GLY A 77 -10.71 21.28 -3.58
C GLY A 77 -11.61 20.09 -3.92
N LEU A 78 -11.37 18.91 -3.32
CA LEU A 78 -12.25 17.75 -3.47
C LEU A 78 -13.32 17.75 -2.39
N SER A 79 -14.59 17.57 -2.77
CA SER A 79 -15.69 17.51 -1.81
C SER A 79 -15.74 16.14 -1.10
N PRO A 80 -15.60 16.07 0.24
CA PRO A 80 -15.75 14.83 0.99
C PRO A 80 -17.11 14.15 0.81
N ARG A 81 -18.14 14.90 0.39
CA ARG A 81 -19.46 14.35 0.06
C ARG A 81 -19.45 13.42 -1.15
N ARG A 82 -18.40 13.44 -1.96
CA ARG A 82 -18.25 12.59 -3.15
C ARG A 82 -17.54 11.26 -2.85
N ILE A 83 -17.19 11.00 -1.58
CA ILE A 83 -16.62 9.73 -1.15
C ILE A 83 -17.67 8.62 -1.23
N ILE A 84 -17.40 7.54 -1.96
CA ILE A 84 -18.29 6.37 -2.08
C ILE A 84 -17.80 5.14 -1.33
N SER A 85 -16.50 5.05 -1.04
CA SER A 85 -15.95 4.01 -0.17
C SER A 85 -14.64 4.48 0.47
N GLN A 86 -14.25 3.80 1.53
CA GLN A 86 -13.05 4.10 2.31
C GLN A 86 -12.21 2.83 2.51
N VAL A 87 -10.91 2.93 2.26
CA VAL A 87 -9.97 1.79 2.32
C VAL A 87 -8.85 2.11 3.29
N TYR A 88 -8.74 1.32 4.36
CA TYR A 88 -7.69 1.47 5.38
C TYR A 88 -7.11 0.10 5.77
N ASP A 89 -6.06 0.10 6.58
CA ASP A 89 -5.63 -1.13 7.26
C ASP A 89 -6.69 -1.65 8.25
N GLY A 90 -6.39 -2.79 8.87
CA GLY A 90 -7.29 -3.48 9.80
C GLY A 90 -7.10 -3.05 11.26
N ALA A 91 -6.28 -2.03 11.53
CA ALA A 91 -6.07 -1.58 12.90
C ALA A 91 -7.39 -1.07 13.48
N SER A 92 -7.62 -1.31 14.78
CA SER A 92 -8.85 -0.88 15.47
C SER A 92 -9.08 0.63 15.36
N LEU A 93 -8.00 1.40 15.31
CA LEU A 93 -8.01 2.84 15.06
C LEU A 93 -8.65 3.19 13.71
N MET A 94 -8.38 2.42 12.66
CA MET A 94 -8.89 2.68 11.31
C MET A 94 -10.25 1.98 11.07
N ALA A 95 -10.30 0.67 11.30
CA ALA A 95 -11.43 -0.22 10.99
C ALA A 95 -12.50 -0.32 12.09
N GLY A 96 -12.32 0.35 13.22
CA GLY A 96 -13.22 0.25 14.38
C GLY A 96 -14.67 0.64 14.05
N LYS A 97 -15.58 -0.31 14.19
CA LYS A 97 -17.03 -0.14 13.88
C LYS A 97 -17.76 0.87 14.77
N HIS A 98 -17.23 1.16 15.96
CA HIS A 98 -17.85 2.04 16.95
C HIS A 98 -17.08 3.33 17.21
N GLY A 99 -15.85 3.43 16.71
CA GLY A 99 -14.97 4.56 17.05
C GLY A 99 -13.65 4.56 16.32
N GLY A 100 -13.51 3.81 15.23
CA GLY A 100 -12.40 3.99 14.30
C GLY A 100 -12.69 5.09 13.28
N VAL A 101 -11.70 5.42 12.46
CA VAL A 101 -11.83 6.36 11.34
C VAL A 101 -12.99 5.98 10.43
N GLN A 102 -13.17 4.68 10.18
CA GLN A 102 -14.31 4.15 9.42
C GLN A 102 -15.65 4.69 9.92
N LYS A 103 -15.90 4.61 11.23
CA LYS A 103 -17.17 5.00 11.83
C LYS A 103 -17.30 6.51 11.89
N ARG A 104 -16.23 7.20 12.31
CA ARG A 104 -16.23 8.66 12.46
C ARG A 104 -16.43 9.40 11.13
N LEU A 105 -15.81 8.91 10.05
CA LEU A 105 -16.01 9.52 8.73
C LEU A 105 -17.48 9.44 8.30
N GLN A 106 -18.14 8.31 8.54
CA GLN A 106 -19.56 8.11 8.22
C GLN A 106 -20.46 9.02 9.05
N GLU A 107 -20.18 9.17 10.35
CA GLU A 107 -20.91 10.10 11.23
C GLU A 107 -20.73 11.55 10.78
N LYS A 108 -19.49 11.96 10.47
CA LYS A 108 -19.16 13.31 10.03
C LYS A 108 -19.83 13.67 8.70
N LEU A 109 -19.94 12.70 7.79
CA LEU A 109 -20.59 12.88 6.48
C LEU A 109 -22.07 12.51 6.45
N GLN A 110 -22.62 12.03 7.59
CA GLN A 110 -24.01 11.58 7.75
C GLN A 110 -24.44 10.60 6.65
N ARG A 111 -23.55 9.66 6.31
CA ARG A 111 -23.76 8.69 5.24
C ARG A 111 -23.06 7.38 5.55
N ASP A 112 -23.72 6.28 5.17
CA ASP A 112 -23.07 4.99 5.15
C ASP A 112 -22.06 4.95 3.98
N ILE A 113 -20.80 4.76 4.34
CA ILE A 113 -19.67 4.74 3.40
C ILE A 113 -18.95 3.41 3.64
N PRO A 114 -19.10 2.43 2.73
CA PRO A 114 -18.49 1.12 2.85
C PRO A 114 -16.99 1.19 3.13
N TYR A 115 -16.57 0.44 4.15
CA TYR A 115 -15.18 0.18 4.44
C TYR A 115 -14.69 -1.04 3.69
N VAL A 116 -13.48 -0.96 3.17
CA VAL A 116 -12.75 -2.06 2.57
C VAL A 116 -11.43 -2.21 3.31
N HIS A 117 -11.15 -3.43 3.80
CA HIS A 117 -9.86 -3.74 4.39
C HIS A 117 -8.80 -3.74 3.28
N CYS A 118 -7.70 -3.02 3.50
CA CYS A 118 -6.60 -2.92 2.55
C CYS A 118 -6.03 -4.31 2.22
N PHE A 119 -6.19 -4.73 0.96
CA PHE A 119 -5.69 -6.02 0.48
C PHE A 119 -4.18 -6.19 0.67
N ASN A 120 -3.38 -5.13 0.53
CA ASN A 120 -1.94 -5.21 0.75
C ASN A 120 -1.62 -5.55 2.21
N HIS A 121 -2.38 -4.98 3.16
CA HIS A 121 -2.23 -5.28 4.57
C HIS A 121 -2.71 -6.70 4.90
N GLN A 122 -3.83 -7.14 4.31
CA GLN A 122 -4.30 -8.52 4.45
C GLN A 122 -3.26 -9.52 3.93
N LEU A 123 -2.70 -9.28 2.75
CA LEU A 123 -1.65 -10.11 2.19
C LEU A 123 -0.43 -10.16 3.12
N HIS A 124 0.03 -8.99 3.59
CA HIS A 124 1.16 -8.93 4.52
C HIS A 124 0.90 -9.74 5.79
N LEU A 125 -0.30 -9.65 6.39
CA LEU A 125 -0.67 -10.45 7.56
C LEU A 125 -0.66 -11.95 7.27
N VAL A 126 -1.20 -12.38 6.13
CA VAL A 126 -1.19 -13.80 5.72
C VAL A 126 0.26 -14.30 5.61
N VAL A 127 1.13 -13.55 4.95
CA VAL A 127 2.55 -13.91 4.82
C VAL A 127 3.25 -13.95 6.17
N SER A 128 3.10 -12.91 6.99
CA SER A 128 3.73 -12.82 8.31
C SER A 128 3.31 -13.96 9.24
N HIS A 129 2.02 -14.31 9.26
CA HIS A 129 1.53 -15.44 10.04
C HIS A 129 2.03 -16.78 9.50
N ALA A 130 2.06 -16.96 8.18
CA ALA A 130 2.57 -18.18 7.56
C ALA A 130 4.06 -18.38 7.88
N LEU A 131 4.88 -17.32 7.80
CA LEU A 131 6.30 -17.36 8.15
C LEU A 131 6.57 -17.58 9.65
N ALA A 132 5.65 -17.13 10.52
CA ALA A 132 5.73 -17.40 11.95
C ALA A 132 5.41 -18.86 12.28
N ALA A 133 4.56 -19.51 11.47
CA ALA A 133 4.20 -20.92 11.62
C ALA A 133 5.23 -21.85 10.97
N GLU A 134 5.80 -21.48 9.83
CA GLU A 134 6.80 -22.25 9.09
C GLU A 134 7.98 -21.39 8.63
N GLN A 135 9.21 -21.90 8.83
CA GLN A 135 10.45 -21.15 8.64
C GLN A 135 10.76 -20.76 7.18
N ALA A 136 9.98 -21.24 6.21
CA ALA A 136 10.08 -20.86 4.81
C ALA A 136 8.74 -21.10 4.10
N VAL A 137 8.07 -20.01 3.73
CA VAL A 137 6.85 -20.07 2.90
C VAL A 137 7.18 -19.50 1.53
N SER A 138 7.08 -20.32 0.48
CA SER A 138 7.29 -19.87 -0.89
C SER A 138 6.05 -19.18 -1.44
N PHE A 139 6.20 -18.48 -2.58
CA PHE A 139 5.08 -17.89 -3.30
C PHE A 139 4.05 -18.96 -3.72
N ASP A 140 4.52 -20.13 -4.14
CA ASP A 140 3.65 -21.23 -4.56
C ASP A 140 2.89 -21.85 -3.36
N ASP A 141 3.49 -21.85 -2.16
CA ASP A 141 2.82 -22.28 -0.92
C ASP A 141 1.69 -21.31 -0.55
N LEU A 142 1.92 -20.00 -0.66
CA LEU A 142 0.87 -18.98 -0.42
C LEU A 142 -0.29 -19.12 -1.41
N VAL A 143 0.01 -19.33 -2.70
CA VAL A 143 -1.02 -19.55 -3.71
C VAL A 143 -1.82 -20.82 -3.42
N THR A 144 -1.16 -21.89 -2.96
CA THR A 144 -1.81 -23.14 -2.59
C THR A 144 -2.73 -22.94 -1.38
N LEU A 145 -2.24 -22.28 -0.33
CA LEU A 145 -3.01 -21.96 0.87
C LEU A 145 -4.27 -21.14 0.55
N LEU A 146 -4.15 -20.08 -0.25
CA LEU A 146 -5.30 -19.24 -0.61
C LEU A 146 -6.35 -20.01 -1.42
N LYS A 147 -5.92 -20.94 -2.29
CA LYS A 147 -6.83 -21.84 -3.03
C LYS A 147 -7.56 -22.80 -2.10
N GLU A 148 -6.86 -23.36 -1.10
CA GLU A 148 -7.48 -24.26 -0.11
C GLU A 148 -8.54 -23.54 0.71
N ILE A 149 -8.23 -22.32 1.19
CA ILE A 149 -9.17 -21.49 1.95
C ILE A 149 -10.41 -21.18 1.13
N ASP A 150 -10.26 -20.75 -0.13
CA ASP A 150 -11.39 -20.47 -1.03
C ASP A 150 -12.26 -21.73 -1.30
N SER A 151 -11.61 -22.90 -1.41
CA SER A 151 -12.28 -24.16 -1.76
C SER A 151 -13.05 -24.80 -0.59
N TRP A 152 -12.58 -24.65 0.65
CA TRP A 152 -13.14 -25.37 1.78
C TRP A 152 -14.24 -24.58 2.50
N ARG A 153 -15.45 -25.13 2.50
CA ARG A 153 -16.62 -24.55 3.19
C ARG A 153 -16.50 -24.50 4.71
N THR A 154 -15.46 -25.10 5.29
CA THR A 154 -15.14 -25.03 6.73
C THR A 154 -14.74 -23.62 7.16
N TYR A 155 -14.17 -22.81 6.25
CA TYR A 155 -13.85 -21.41 6.52
C TYR A 155 -15.09 -20.51 6.36
N GLY A 156 -15.15 -19.40 7.10
CA GLY A 156 -16.21 -18.41 7.00
C GLY A 156 -16.33 -17.82 5.58
N ALA A 157 -17.54 -17.47 5.15
CA ALA A 157 -17.77 -16.95 3.79
C ALA A 157 -17.00 -15.65 3.51
N ASP A 158 -16.86 -14.81 4.53
CA ASP A 158 -16.01 -13.62 4.55
C ASP A 158 -14.54 -13.95 4.26
N VAL A 159 -13.97 -14.91 5.00
CA VAL A 159 -12.57 -15.34 4.84
C VAL A 159 -12.31 -15.92 3.44
N ARG A 160 -13.26 -16.70 2.90
CA ARG A 160 -13.13 -17.27 1.55
C ARG A 160 -13.14 -16.19 0.47
N VAL A 161 -14.01 -15.18 0.59
CA VAL A 161 -14.06 -14.06 -0.36
C VAL A 161 -12.78 -13.24 -0.33
N GLU A 162 -12.19 -13.01 0.84
CA GLU A 162 -10.89 -12.35 0.97
C GLU A 162 -9.78 -13.18 0.32
N ALA A 163 -9.74 -14.49 0.57
CA ALA A 163 -8.77 -15.39 -0.04
C ALA A 163 -8.86 -15.40 -1.56
N ALA A 164 -10.09 -15.44 -2.11
CA ALA A 164 -10.32 -15.34 -3.55
C ALA A 164 -9.84 -14.01 -4.13
N GLY A 165 -10.06 -12.89 -3.42
CA GLY A 165 -9.59 -11.56 -3.82
C GLY A 165 -8.06 -11.43 -3.83
N LEU A 166 -7.40 -11.95 -2.78
CA LEU A 166 -5.95 -12.04 -2.71
C LEU A 166 -5.37 -12.93 -3.81
N LEU A 167 -5.96 -14.12 -4.01
CA LEU A 167 -5.53 -15.07 -5.03
C LEU A 167 -5.62 -14.44 -6.43
N ARG A 168 -6.72 -13.75 -6.74
CA ARG A 168 -6.89 -13.04 -8.01
C ARG A 168 -5.79 -12.02 -8.23
N THR A 169 -5.49 -11.21 -7.22
CA THR A 169 -4.47 -10.15 -7.29
C THR A 169 -3.08 -10.76 -7.46
N MET A 170 -2.74 -11.79 -6.68
CA MET A 170 -1.43 -12.45 -6.76
C MET A 170 -1.21 -13.22 -8.06
N SER A 171 -2.30 -13.70 -8.68
CA SER A 171 -2.24 -14.45 -9.94
C SER A 171 -2.01 -13.55 -11.16
N GLU A 172 -2.08 -12.22 -11.01
CA GLU A 172 -1.79 -11.31 -12.12
C GLU A 172 -0.30 -11.38 -12.52
N PRO A 173 0.02 -11.53 -13.81
CA PRO A 173 1.42 -11.56 -14.26
C PRO A 173 2.22 -10.32 -13.86
N SER A 174 1.56 -9.15 -13.85
CA SER A 174 2.10 -7.88 -13.36
C SER A 174 2.51 -7.96 -11.90
N PHE A 175 1.67 -8.54 -11.04
CA PHE A 175 1.96 -8.70 -9.62
C PHE A 175 3.19 -9.57 -9.42
N ARG A 176 3.26 -10.74 -10.06
CA ARG A 176 4.42 -11.64 -9.95
C ARG A 176 5.71 -10.96 -10.42
N PHE A 177 5.66 -10.27 -11.56
CA PHE A 177 6.80 -9.52 -12.09
C PHE A 177 7.27 -8.44 -11.10
N ILE A 178 6.34 -7.63 -10.59
CA ILE A 178 6.63 -6.58 -9.61
C ILE A 178 7.18 -7.20 -8.32
N ALA A 179 6.59 -8.28 -7.81
CA ALA A 179 7.03 -8.95 -6.59
C ALA A 179 8.47 -9.48 -6.71
N GLU A 180 8.81 -10.14 -7.82
CA GLU A 180 10.18 -10.64 -8.11
C GLU A 180 11.19 -9.49 -8.24
N MET A 181 10.78 -8.42 -8.92
CA MET A 181 11.59 -7.22 -9.09
C MET A 181 11.83 -6.53 -7.74
N VAL A 182 10.77 -6.30 -6.97
CA VAL A 182 10.81 -5.65 -5.65
C VAL A 182 11.60 -6.51 -4.66
N HIS A 183 11.39 -7.83 -4.62
CA HIS A 183 12.19 -8.73 -3.79
C HIS A 183 13.68 -8.63 -4.12
N SER A 184 14.03 -8.59 -5.41
CA SER A 184 15.40 -8.38 -5.84
C SER A 184 15.93 -7.03 -5.36
N ILE A 185 15.20 -5.94 -5.60
CA ILE A 185 15.60 -4.59 -5.19
C ILE A 185 15.76 -4.48 -3.68
N LEU A 186 14.78 -4.97 -2.90
CA LEU A 186 14.78 -4.94 -1.44
C LEU A 186 15.96 -5.71 -0.88
N SER A 187 16.29 -6.89 -1.43
CA SER A 187 17.48 -7.65 -0.99
C SER A 187 18.79 -6.86 -1.11
N TYR A 188 18.88 -5.92 -2.07
CA TYR A 188 20.02 -5.03 -2.22
C TYR A 188 19.92 -3.77 -1.35
N LEU A 189 18.70 -3.32 -1.04
CA LEU A 189 18.45 -2.17 -0.17
C LEU A 189 18.50 -2.53 1.32
N ASP A 190 18.37 -3.80 1.67
CA ASP A 190 18.28 -4.22 3.07
C ASP A 190 19.53 -3.90 3.90
N PRO A 191 20.77 -4.17 3.41
CA PRO A 191 21.98 -3.77 4.13
C PRO A 191 22.12 -2.24 4.34
N PRO A 192 21.97 -1.38 3.30
CA PRO A 192 22.06 0.06 3.50
C PRO A 192 20.88 0.61 4.30
N ASN A 193 19.67 0.07 4.16
CA ASN A 193 18.51 0.50 4.93
C ASN A 193 18.70 0.20 6.42
N THR A 194 19.17 -1.00 6.76
CA THR A 194 19.50 -1.39 8.14
C THR A 194 20.59 -0.49 8.73
N MET A 195 21.61 -0.17 7.93
CA MET A 195 22.68 0.72 8.36
C MET A 195 22.17 2.15 8.56
N LEU A 196 21.38 2.70 7.63
CA LEU A 196 20.84 4.06 7.74
C LEU A 196 19.87 4.22 8.92
N GLN A 197 19.26 3.13 9.38
CA GLN A 197 18.34 3.11 10.52
C GLN A 197 19.03 2.77 11.84
N SER A 198 20.35 2.52 11.88
CA SER A 198 21.04 2.22 13.14
C SER A 198 21.17 3.47 14.01
N GLU A 199 21.02 3.33 15.33
CA GLU A 199 21.16 4.44 16.30
C GLU A 199 22.54 5.13 16.22
N ASP A 200 23.56 4.42 15.75
CA ASP A 200 24.95 4.88 15.64
C ASP A 200 25.24 5.64 14.32
N MET A 201 24.25 5.83 13.45
CA MET A 201 24.44 6.39 12.11
C MET A 201 24.42 7.92 12.11
N ASP A 202 25.57 8.54 11.80
CA ASP A 202 25.68 9.98 11.55
C ASP A 202 25.89 10.31 10.05
N LEU A 203 25.66 11.58 9.68
CA LEU A 203 25.75 12.07 8.30
C LEU A 203 27.16 11.91 7.68
N LEU A 204 28.23 12.03 8.48
CA LEU A 204 29.61 11.86 8.01
C LEU A 204 29.88 10.38 7.74
N THR A 205 29.49 9.49 8.66
CA THR A 205 29.61 8.04 8.50
C THR A 205 28.83 7.53 7.28
N ALA A 206 27.63 8.05 7.03
CA ALA A 206 26.83 7.71 5.85
C ALA A 206 27.49 8.16 4.53
N PHE A 207 28.16 9.32 4.53
CA PHE A 207 28.88 9.85 3.37
C PHE A 207 30.20 9.12 3.10
N GLU A 208 30.98 8.82 4.14
CA GLU A 208 32.26 8.10 4.04
C GLU A 208 32.08 6.64 3.57
N LYS A 209 30.97 6.00 3.93
CA LYS A 209 30.63 4.65 3.45
C LYS A 209 30.18 4.60 1.98
N ASP A 210 30.11 5.76 1.30
CA ASP A 210 29.86 5.96 -0.14
C ASP A 210 28.87 4.94 -0.74
N LEU A 211 27.71 4.83 -0.08
CA LEU A 211 26.61 3.97 -0.48
C LEU A 211 26.20 4.23 -1.94
N THR A 212 26.34 5.48 -2.40
CA THR A 212 26.10 5.93 -3.77
C THR A 212 26.95 5.23 -4.82
N LYS A 213 28.23 4.96 -4.55
CA LYS A 213 29.16 4.39 -5.54
C LYS A 213 29.03 2.88 -5.64
N LYS A 214 28.89 2.19 -4.50
CA LYS A 214 28.55 0.75 -4.44
C LYS A 214 27.22 0.47 -5.13
N PHE A 215 26.20 1.30 -4.85
CA PHE A 215 24.89 1.20 -5.47
C PHE A 215 24.91 1.51 -6.98
N ARG A 216 25.79 2.39 -7.48
CA ARG A 216 25.90 2.65 -8.92
C ARG A 216 26.55 1.53 -9.71
N SER A 217 27.63 0.92 -9.19
CA SER A 217 28.41 -0.07 -9.95
C SER A 217 27.87 -1.48 -9.83
N GLU A 218 27.58 -1.96 -8.61
CA GLU A 218 27.15 -3.34 -8.40
C GLU A 218 25.70 -3.57 -8.83
N TRP A 219 24.83 -2.58 -8.64
CA TRP A 219 23.40 -2.67 -8.96
C TRP A 219 23.17 -2.70 -10.47
N ARG A 220 23.83 -1.81 -11.22
CA ARG A 220 23.72 -1.76 -12.69
C ARG A 220 24.16 -3.07 -13.33
N ASP A 221 25.34 -3.58 -12.98
CA ASP A 221 25.90 -4.75 -13.66
C ASP A 221 25.21 -6.05 -13.27
N THR A 222 24.58 -6.13 -12.10
CA THR A 222 23.91 -7.35 -11.61
C THR A 222 22.45 -7.42 -12.07
N VAL A 223 21.72 -6.29 -12.02
CA VAL A 223 20.35 -6.20 -12.53
C VAL A 223 20.33 -6.46 -14.04
N LEU A 224 21.22 -5.81 -14.81
CA LEU A 224 21.34 -6.05 -16.25
C LEU A 224 21.70 -7.50 -16.56
N ARG A 225 22.61 -8.14 -15.80
CA ARG A 225 22.94 -9.57 -15.97
C ARG A 225 21.76 -10.49 -15.72
N ARG A 226 20.91 -10.20 -14.72
CA ARG A 226 19.72 -11.01 -14.40
C ARG A 226 18.62 -10.86 -15.46
N PHE A 227 18.44 -9.67 -16.03
CA PHE A 227 17.52 -9.47 -17.16
C PHE A 227 18.05 -10.06 -18.47
N HIS A 228 19.36 -10.01 -18.71
CA HIS A 228 19.98 -10.67 -19.87
C HIS A 228 20.00 -12.20 -19.77
N SER A 229 20.12 -12.78 -18.58
CA SER A 229 20.05 -14.24 -18.41
C SER A 229 18.62 -14.79 -18.55
N VAL A 230 17.60 -13.99 -18.25
CA VAL A 230 16.18 -14.34 -18.47
C VAL A 230 15.79 -14.24 -19.95
N ALA A 231 16.43 -13.37 -20.74
CA ALA A 231 16.18 -13.26 -22.19
C ALA A 231 16.48 -14.54 -23.00
N HIS A 232 17.21 -15.51 -22.43
CA HIS A 232 17.45 -16.82 -23.04
C HIS A 232 16.38 -17.89 -22.70
N ARG A 233 15.44 -17.61 -21.80
CA ARG A 233 14.23 -18.43 -21.64
C ARG A 233 13.08 -17.74 -22.37
N ARG A 234 12.95 -18.05 -23.67
CA ARG A 234 11.75 -17.73 -24.44
C ARG A 234 10.53 -18.23 -23.66
N LEU A 235 9.74 -17.32 -23.10
CA LEU A 235 8.33 -17.59 -22.80
C LEU A 235 7.66 -17.84 -24.17
N PRO A 236 7.12 -19.03 -24.45
CA PRO A 236 6.31 -19.21 -25.62
C PRO A 236 5.03 -18.42 -25.40
N LEU A 237 4.90 -17.30 -26.12
CA LEU A 237 3.64 -16.62 -26.30
C LEU A 237 2.74 -17.54 -27.14
N TYR A 238 1.77 -18.18 -26.48
CA TYR A 238 0.51 -18.64 -27.06
C TYR A 238 -0.59 -18.34 -26.05
#